data_AF-A0A7C4NYW8-F1
#
_entry.id   AF-A0A7C4NYW8-F1
#
_cell.length_a   1.000
_cell.length_b   1.000
_cell.length_c   1.000
_cell.angle_alpha   90.00
_cell.angle_beta   90.00
_cell.angle_gamma   90.00
#
_symmetry.space_group_name_H-M   'P 1'
#
loop_
_entity.id
_entity.type
_entity.pdbx_description
1 polymer ?
#
loop_
_entity_poly.entity_id
_entity_poly.type
_entity_poly.pdbx_seq_one_letter_code
_entity_poly.pdbx_strand_id
1 'polypeptide(L)'
;MLRSTLEVQSSYTYPFDSIRIGKLKSPDGKFRIFTWNVPQPGGYQKYFGFLQIKKADGKVALIELKDDRKGITNAKNETLPADRWMAALYYQMAQFPVANGNAYVLLGYDFNNLFTSKKIIDVLTFDSQGTPTFGSPVFNVDGKYRLSRIVFEFNARVNMVLRYNDDSKTIVFDHLSPSSPEFAGDFQYYGPDGSFDGFKLEGSEWVYVRDLDMRNPRRSKPKPVNAPVDFKEPGFLYKPNSSPQK
;
A
#
# COMPACT_ATOMS: atom_id res chain seq x y z
N MET A 1 10.42 11.66 22.59
CA MET A 1 11.82 11.70 22.11
C MET A 1 11.92 11.74 20.58
N LEU A 2 11.32 10.80 19.83
CA LEU A 2 11.40 10.84 18.35
C LEU A 2 10.74 12.09 17.73
N ARG A 3 9.52 12.46 18.17
CA ARG A 3 8.79 13.64 17.68
C ARG A 3 9.64 14.91 17.74
N SER A 4 10.12 15.26 18.93
CA SER A 4 10.96 16.44 19.16
C SER A 4 12.24 16.43 18.31
N THR A 5 12.83 15.26 18.05
CA THR A 5 13.99 15.16 17.15
C THR A 5 13.62 15.46 15.70
N LEU A 6 12.48 14.98 15.22
CA LEU A 6 12.01 15.20 13.85
C LEU A 6 11.50 16.64 13.59
N GLU A 7 11.23 17.41 14.63
CA GLU A 7 10.90 18.84 14.53
C GLU A 7 12.15 19.71 14.27
N VAL A 8 13.35 19.22 14.58
CA VAL A 8 14.61 19.93 14.33
C VAL A 8 14.90 19.95 12.83
N GLN A 9 15.22 21.13 12.28
CA GLN A 9 15.40 21.34 10.83
C GLN A 9 16.50 20.46 10.22
N SER A 10 17.64 20.31 10.91
CA SER A 10 18.76 19.47 10.48
C SER A 10 18.43 17.97 10.47
N SER A 11 17.36 17.55 11.13
CA SER A 11 16.96 16.14 11.15
C SER A 11 16.46 15.65 9.79
N TYR A 12 16.04 16.56 8.90
CA TYR A 12 15.53 16.19 7.57
C TYR A 12 16.55 15.46 6.71
N THR A 13 17.83 15.80 6.85
CA THR A 13 18.93 15.14 6.12
C THR A 13 19.61 14.04 6.94
N TYR A 14 19.31 13.94 8.25
CA TYR A 14 19.89 12.92 9.11
C TYR A 14 19.33 11.51 8.78
N PRO A 15 20.18 10.49 8.59
CA PRO A 15 19.75 9.20 8.05
C PRO A 15 18.96 8.32 9.05
N PHE A 16 19.19 8.47 10.37
CA PHE A 16 18.60 7.65 11.43
C PHE A 16 18.91 6.15 11.32
N ASP A 17 20.10 5.76 10.90
CA ASP A 17 20.46 4.35 10.61
C ASP A 17 20.39 3.41 11.83
N SER A 18 20.57 3.95 13.04
CA SER A 18 20.50 3.21 14.30
C SER A 18 19.06 2.79 14.67
N ILE A 19 18.04 3.47 14.15
CA ILE A 19 16.64 3.19 14.49
C ILE A 19 16.03 2.26 13.43
N ARG A 20 15.51 1.11 13.87
CA ARG A 20 14.87 0.07 13.05
C ARG A 20 13.37 0.33 12.90
N ILE A 21 13.03 1.36 12.12
CA ILE A 21 11.65 1.71 11.76
C ILE A 21 11.54 1.89 10.24
N GLY A 22 10.31 1.87 9.71
CA GLY A 22 10.05 2.24 8.32
C GLY A 22 10.45 3.69 8.09
N LYS A 23 11.32 3.92 7.11
CA LYS A 23 11.87 5.25 6.76
C LYS A 23 11.93 5.35 5.26
N LEU A 24 11.08 6.15 4.65
CA LEU A 24 11.13 6.41 3.21
C LEU A 24 11.32 7.91 2.98
N LYS A 25 12.14 8.25 1.99
CA LYS A 25 12.34 9.62 1.51
C LYS A 25 11.76 9.71 0.11
N SER A 26 11.00 10.77 -0.16
CA SER A 26 10.43 10.98 -1.49
C SER A 26 11.55 11.18 -2.54
N PRO A 27 11.39 10.67 -3.77
CA PRO A 27 12.43 10.82 -4.80
C PRO A 27 12.78 12.28 -5.11
N ASP A 28 11.79 13.16 -5.09
CA ASP A 28 11.95 14.62 -5.25
C ASP A 28 12.39 15.36 -3.98
N GLY A 29 12.58 14.66 -2.86
CA GLY A 29 13.07 15.24 -1.61
C GLY A 29 12.11 16.23 -0.96
N LYS A 30 10.80 16.20 -1.27
CA LYS A 30 9.76 17.01 -0.61
C LYS A 30 9.37 16.51 0.78
N PHE A 31 9.42 15.21 1.04
CA PHE A 31 9.07 14.69 2.35
C PHE A 31 9.83 13.40 2.72
N ARG A 32 9.74 13.06 3.99
CA ARG A 32 10.07 11.75 4.54
C ARG A 32 8.88 11.21 5.32
N ILE A 33 8.67 9.90 5.26
CA ILE A 33 7.66 9.20 6.03
C ILE A 33 8.34 8.19 6.95
N PHE A 34 7.95 8.24 8.21
CA PHE A 34 8.43 7.37 9.27
C PHE A 34 7.25 6.57 9.81
N THR A 35 7.36 5.24 9.89
CA THR A 35 6.29 4.38 10.42
C THR A 35 6.86 3.26 11.28
N TRP A 36 6.19 2.96 12.38
CA TRP A 36 6.55 1.85 13.25
C TRP A 36 5.34 1.33 14.01
N ASN A 37 5.50 0.17 14.62
CA ASN A 37 4.49 -0.48 15.43
C ASN A 37 5.04 -0.89 16.79
N VAL A 38 4.14 -1.04 17.75
CA VAL A 38 4.38 -1.68 19.03
C VAL A 38 3.41 -2.86 19.15
N PRO A 39 3.90 -4.11 19.25
CA PRO A 39 3.07 -5.28 19.48
C PRO A 39 2.21 -5.14 20.72
N GLN A 40 0.98 -5.62 20.62
CA GLN A 40 -0.01 -5.66 21.69
C GLN A 40 -0.39 -7.13 21.98
N PRO A 41 -1.03 -7.42 23.12
CA PRO A 41 -1.58 -8.75 23.39
C PRO A 41 -2.53 -9.22 22.26
N GLY A 42 -2.57 -10.53 22.01
CA GLY A 42 -3.44 -11.09 20.98
C GLY A 42 -3.00 -10.81 19.54
N GLY A 43 -1.72 -10.49 19.31
CA GLY A 43 -1.14 -10.25 17.98
C GLY A 43 -1.50 -8.92 17.34
N TYR A 44 -2.35 -8.12 17.98
CA TYR A 44 -2.66 -6.77 17.54
C TYR A 44 -1.44 -5.86 17.60
N GLN A 45 -1.53 -4.74 16.89
CA GLN A 45 -0.47 -3.76 16.80
C GLN A 45 -1.00 -2.36 17.05
N LYS A 46 -0.22 -1.55 17.76
CA LYS A 46 -0.41 -0.10 17.80
C LYS A 46 0.59 0.53 16.85
N TYR A 47 0.10 1.25 15.85
CA TYR A 47 0.93 1.92 14.86
C TYR A 47 1.11 3.39 15.17
N PHE A 48 2.21 3.93 14.67
CA PHE A 48 2.55 5.32 14.75
C PHE A 48 3.22 5.73 13.44
N GLY A 49 3.06 6.99 13.07
CA GLY A 49 3.76 7.53 11.94
C GLY A 49 3.92 9.04 11.98
N PHE A 50 4.93 9.52 11.27
CA PHE A 50 5.18 10.93 11.04
C PHE A 50 5.49 11.19 9.58
N LEU A 51 4.93 12.28 9.06
CA LEU A 51 5.37 12.91 7.83
C LEU A 51 6.22 14.13 8.16
N GLN A 52 7.45 14.13 7.68
CA GLN A 52 8.35 15.25 7.78
C GLN A 52 8.42 15.93 6.40
N ILE A 53 7.89 17.15 6.28
CA ILE A 53 7.65 17.82 5.00
C ILE A 53 8.56 19.03 4.89
N LYS A 54 9.30 19.13 3.79
CA LYS A 54 10.09 20.31 3.45
C LYS A 54 9.18 21.38 2.80
N LYS A 55 9.06 22.52 3.46
CA LYS A 55 8.29 23.69 3.00
C LYS A 55 9.12 24.54 2.02
N ALA A 56 8.44 25.43 1.30
CA ALA A 56 9.07 26.29 0.29
C ALA A 56 10.09 27.28 0.88
N ASP A 57 9.87 27.72 2.14
CA ASP A 57 10.80 28.58 2.88
C ASP A 57 12.02 27.81 3.46
N GLY A 58 12.16 26.53 3.11
CA GLY A 58 13.22 25.65 3.59
C GLY A 58 12.98 25.05 4.97
N LYS A 59 11.90 25.45 5.67
CA LYS A 59 11.56 24.87 6.96
C LYS A 59 10.97 23.47 6.81
N VAL A 60 11.00 22.75 7.91
CA VAL A 60 10.50 21.39 8.05
C VAL A 60 9.28 21.43 8.95
N ALA A 61 8.16 20.94 8.43
CA ALA A 61 6.94 20.72 9.19
C ALA A 61 6.82 19.23 9.53
N LEU A 62 6.36 18.93 10.74
CA LEU A 62 6.07 17.56 11.16
C LEU A 62 4.56 17.38 11.31
N ILE A 63 4.03 16.35 10.66
CA ILE A 63 2.62 15.96 10.74
C ILE A 63 2.57 14.55 11.34
N GLU A 64 1.77 14.40 12.39
CA GLU A 64 1.48 13.10 13.00
C GLU A 64 0.44 12.34 12.16
N LEU A 65 0.71 11.06 11.91
CA LEU A 65 -0.24 10.14 11.31
C LEU A 65 -0.99 9.40 12.43
N LYS A 66 -2.30 9.64 12.55
CA LYS A 66 -3.13 9.00 13.58
C LYS A 66 -3.89 7.81 13.00
N ASP A 67 -3.61 6.62 13.54
CA ASP A 67 -4.24 5.36 13.13
C ASP A 67 -5.75 5.38 13.38
N ASP A 68 -6.55 5.29 12.31
CA ASP A 68 -8.01 5.17 12.36
C ASP A 68 -8.52 3.91 11.63
N ARG A 69 -7.71 2.84 11.57
CA ARG A 69 -8.11 1.58 10.88
C ARG A 69 -9.46 1.02 11.32
N LYS A 70 -9.86 1.25 12.57
CA LYS A 70 -11.16 0.80 13.11
C LYS A 70 -12.34 1.66 12.65
N GLY A 71 -12.12 2.93 12.33
CA GLY A 71 -13.15 3.87 11.87
C GLY A 71 -13.31 3.93 10.34
N ILE A 72 -12.37 3.36 9.59
CA ILE A 72 -12.41 3.33 8.12
C ILE A 72 -13.28 2.15 7.67
N THR A 73 -14.38 2.44 6.96
CA THR A 73 -15.37 1.43 6.57
C THR A 73 -15.33 1.11 5.08
N ASN A 74 -14.87 2.03 4.24
CA ASN A 74 -14.78 1.90 2.79
C ASN A 74 -13.39 2.30 2.28
N ALA A 75 -12.36 1.64 2.82
CA ALA A 75 -10.95 1.91 2.53
C ALA A 75 -10.59 2.00 1.02
N LYS A 76 -11.31 1.26 0.17
CA LYS A 76 -11.07 1.22 -1.29
C LYS A 76 -11.51 2.48 -2.04
N ASN A 77 -12.40 3.29 -1.46
CA ASN A 77 -12.94 4.51 -2.08
C ASN A 77 -12.70 5.78 -1.25
N GLU A 78 -12.35 5.66 0.03
CA GLU A 78 -12.14 6.81 0.91
C GLU A 78 -10.77 7.47 0.70
N THR A 79 -10.79 8.79 0.49
CA THR A 79 -9.65 9.67 0.71
C THR A 79 -9.56 10.00 2.20
N LEU A 80 -8.38 9.86 2.78
CA LEU A 80 -8.14 9.96 4.22
C LEU A 80 -7.14 11.07 4.54
N PRO A 81 -7.45 12.00 5.45
CA PRO A 81 -6.47 12.92 6.01
C PRO A 81 -5.46 12.19 6.91
N ALA A 82 -4.37 12.86 7.27
CA ALA A 82 -3.33 12.32 8.15
C ALA A 82 -3.85 11.90 9.54
N ASP A 83 -4.91 12.51 10.05
CA ASP A 83 -5.52 12.17 11.34
C ASP A 83 -6.55 11.03 11.26
N ARG A 84 -6.84 10.51 10.06
CA ARG A 84 -7.59 9.28 9.81
C ARG A 84 -6.78 8.29 9.00
N TRP A 85 -5.50 8.16 9.33
CA TRP A 85 -4.54 7.37 8.56
C TRP A 85 -4.84 5.86 8.67
N MET A 86 -4.90 5.18 7.52
CA MET A 86 -4.94 3.72 7.47
C MET A 86 -3.54 3.18 7.74
N ALA A 87 -3.26 2.85 9.00
CA ALA A 87 -1.91 2.59 9.44
C ALA A 87 -1.25 1.37 8.79
N ALA A 88 0.02 1.54 8.40
CA ALA A 88 0.86 0.50 7.82
C ALA A 88 2.34 0.81 8.05
N LEU A 89 3.19 -0.22 8.03
CA LEU A 89 4.64 -0.05 7.92
C LEU A 89 5.01 0.13 6.45
N TYR A 90 5.30 1.35 6.04
CA TYR A 90 5.70 1.62 4.67
C TYR A 90 7.15 1.21 4.43
N TYR A 91 7.35 0.34 3.45
CA TYR A 91 8.67 -0.23 3.12
C TYR A 91 9.14 0.11 1.70
N GLN A 92 8.26 0.59 0.83
CA GLN A 92 8.62 1.05 -0.51
C GLN A 92 7.72 2.21 -0.95
N MET A 93 8.26 3.11 -1.77
CA MET A 93 7.55 4.24 -2.37
C MET A 93 7.96 4.38 -3.83
N ALA A 94 7.04 4.83 -4.68
CA ALA A 94 7.35 5.33 -6.02
C ALA A 94 6.59 6.62 -6.30
N GLN A 95 7.23 7.54 -7.02
CA GLN A 95 6.64 8.80 -7.44
C GLN A 95 6.09 8.65 -8.87
N PHE A 96 4.91 9.22 -9.12
CA PHE A 96 4.30 9.23 -10.45
C PHE A 96 3.59 10.57 -10.71
N PRO A 97 3.49 11.00 -11.99
CA PRO A 97 2.86 12.26 -12.34
C PRO A 97 1.34 12.17 -12.22
N VAL A 98 0.72 13.28 -11.80
CA VAL A 98 -0.73 13.51 -11.81
C VAL A 98 -0.99 14.91 -12.38
N ALA A 99 -2.24 15.23 -12.74
CA ALA A 99 -2.58 16.50 -13.38
C ALA A 99 -2.01 17.74 -12.67
N ASN A 100 -2.00 17.73 -11.33
CA ASN A 100 -1.52 18.83 -10.50
C ASN A 100 -0.22 18.50 -9.75
N GLY A 101 0.75 17.89 -10.43
CA GLY A 101 2.10 17.65 -9.91
C GLY A 101 2.42 16.17 -9.75
N ASN A 102 2.80 15.75 -8.55
CA ASN A 102 3.23 14.37 -8.28
C ASN A 102 2.40 13.75 -7.17
N ALA A 103 2.14 12.46 -7.32
CA ALA A 103 1.62 11.59 -6.30
C ALA A 103 2.66 10.51 -5.96
N TYR A 104 2.49 9.86 -4.82
CA TYR A 104 3.42 8.86 -4.32
C TYR A 104 2.65 7.62 -3.92
N VAL A 105 2.91 6.51 -4.61
CA VAL A 105 2.39 5.21 -4.18
C VAL A 105 3.26 4.72 -3.02
N LEU A 106 2.62 4.18 -1.99
CA LEU A 106 3.23 3.65 -0.78
C LEU A 106 2.84 2.19 -0.63
N LEU A 107 3.84 1.31 -0.49
CA LEU A 107 3.62 -0.11 -0.20
C LEU A 107 3.81 -0.33 1.29
N GLY A 108 2.76 -0.79 1.95
CA GLY A 108 2.66 -0.93 3.39
C GLY A 108 2.35 -2.35 3.85
N TYR A 109 2.80 -2.68 5.06
CA TYR A 109 2.47 -3.92 5.76
C TYR A 109 1.75 -3.63 7.07
N ASP A 110 0.59 -4.26 7.28
CA ASP A 110 -0.13 -4.28 8.55
C ASP A 110 -0.16 -5.73 9.06
N PHE A 111 0.36 -5.98 10.27
CA PHE A 111 0.33 -7.31 10.88
C PHE A 111 -1.08 -7.72 11.30
N ASN A 112 -2.03 -6.79 11.35
CA ASN A 112 -3.44 -6.98 11.63
C ASN A 112 -3.76 -7.78 12.91
N ASN A 113 -3.66 -9.11 12.93
CA ASN A 113 -3.83 -9.96 14.11
C ASN A 113 -3.06 -11.30 14.01
N LEU A 114 -3.29 -12.26 14.93
CA LEU A 114 -2.60 -13.55 14.96
C LEU A 114 -2.88 -14.47 13.75
N PHE A 115 -3.99 -14.26 13.04
CA PHE A 115 -4.49 -15.15 11.99
C PHE A 115 -4.21 -14.60 10.59
N THR A 116 -4.34 -13.29 10.41
CA THR A 116 -4.16 -12.64 9.12
C THR A 116 -3.24 -11.44 9.20
N SER A 117 -2.53 -11.20 8.11
CA SER A 117 -1.79 -9.98 7.82
C SER A 117 -2.45 -9.25 6.66
N LYS A 118 -2.14 -7.96 6.50
CA LYS A 118 -2.53 -7.17 5.34
C LYS A 118 -1.35 -6.50 4.66
N LYS A 119 -1.44 -6.41 3.34
CA LYS A 119 -0.58 -5.53 2.53
C LYS A 119 -1.43 -4.46 1.89
N ILE A 120 -0.93 -3.23 1.89
CA ILE A 120 -1.68 -2.05 1.48
C ILE A 120 -0.89 -1.31 0.40
N ILE A 121 -1.58 -0.96 -0.69
CA ILE A 121 -1.10 0.00 -1.68
C ILE A 121 -1.91 1.28 -1.47
N ASP A 122 -1.25 2.31 -0.93
CA ASP A 122 -1.85 3.61 -0.67
C ASP A 122 -1.22 4.69 -1.58
N VAL A 123 -1.90 5.80 -1.75
CA VAL A 123 -1.43 6.92 -2.57
C VAL A 123 -1.46 8.19 -1.75
N LEU A 124 -0.27 8.73 -1.47
CA LEU A 124 -0.08 10.00 -0.81
C LEU A 124 -0.03 11.13 -1.86
N THR A 125 -0.82 12.16 -1.64
CA THR A 125 -0.79 13.43 -2.38
C THR A 125 -0.69 14.59 -1.40
N PHE A 126 -0.34 15.76 -1.92
CA PHE A 126 -0.35 17.01 -1.17
C PHE A 126 -1.24 18.01 -1.89
N ASP A 127 -2.07 18.73 -1.14
CA ASP A 127 -2.83 19.85 -1.69
C ASP A 127 -1.91 21.08 -1.94
N SER A 128 -2.51 22.18 -2.43
CA SER A 128 -1.78 23.42 -2.70
C SER A 128 -1.16 24.07 -1.46
N GLN A 129 -1.64 23.75 -0.25
CA GLN A 129 -1.10 24.21 1.03
C GLN A 129 -0.03 23.25 1.60
N GLY A 130 0.21 22.13 0.91
CA GLY A 130 1.12 21.08 1.34
C GLY A 130 0.54 20.22 2.47
N THR A 131 -0.78 20.12 2.56
CA THR A 131 -1.49 19.19 3.46
C THR A 131 -1.50 17.80 2.83
N PRO A 132 -1.06 16.75 3.54
CA PRO A 132 -1.07 15.39 3.03
C PRO A 132 -2.47 14.77 3.05
N THR A 133 -2.81 14.07 1.98
CA THR A 133 -4.00 13.23 1.86
C THR A 133 -3.64 11.86 1.30
N PHE A 134 -4.27 10.81 1.80
CA PHE A 134 -4.07 9.43 1.37
C PHE A 134 -5.28 8.93 0.58
N GLY A 135 -5.09 8.02 -0.36
CA GLY A 135 -6.19 7.39 -1.11
C GLY A 135 -6.66 8.17 -2.33
N SER A 136 -5.75 8.73 -3.13
CA SER A 136 -6.12 9.29 -4.43
C SER A 136 -6.67 8.19 -5.36
N PRO A 137 -7.82 8.39 -6.05
CA PRO A 137 -8.46 7.36 -6.86
C PRO A 137 -7.73 7.20 -8.20
N VAL A 138 -6.68 6.38 -8.23
CA VAL A 138 -5.81 6.21 -9.42
C VAL A 138 -5.67 4.76 -9.87
N PHE A 139 -6.22 3.79 -9.12
CA PHE A 139 -6.16 2.38 -9.52
C PHE A 139 -7.30 2.05 -10.45
N ASN A 140 -7.00 1.92 -11.74
CA ASN A 140 -7.95 1.57 -12.77
C ASN A 140 -8.01 0.05 -12.91
N VAL A 141 -9.17 -0.52 -12.59
CA VAL A 141 -9.42 -1.95 -12.67
C VAL A 141 -10.41 -2.20 -13.80
N ASP A 142 -9.91 -2.76 -14.90
CA ASP A 142 -10.66 -3.14 -16.09
C ASP A 142 -11.50 -2.01 -16.72
N GLY A 143 -11.13 -0.75 -16.50
CA GLY A 143 -11.94 0.42 -16.92
C GLY A 143 -13.26 0.57 -16.17
N LYS A 144 -13.54 -0.30 -15.18
CA LYS A 144 -14.81 -0.35 -14.44
C LYS A 144 -14.73 0.32 -13.09
N TYR A 145 -13.62 0.15 -12.38
CA TYR A 145 -13.42 0.71 -11.06
C TYR A 145 -12.20 1.63 -11.05
N ARG A 146 -12.32 2.72 -10.29
CA ARG A 146 -11.24 3.66 -10.01
C ARG A 146 -11.06 3.76 -8.51
N LEU A 147 -10.17 2.92 -7.96
CA LEU A 147 -10.01 2.75 -6.52
C LEU A 147 -8.96 3.70 -5.96
N SER A 148 -9.16 4.08 -4.71
CA SER A 148 -8.27 4.91 -3.91
C SER A 148 -7.12 4.12 -3.29
N ARG A 149 -7.36 2.85 -2.96
CA ARG A 149 -6.44 2.01 -2.18
C ARG A 149 -6.69 0.55 -2.46
N ILE A 150 -5.62 -0.23 -2.47
CA ILE A 150 -5.69 -1.70 -2.58
C ILE A 150 -5.28 -2.30 -1.23
N VAL A 151 -6.08 -3.25 -0.73
CA VAL A 151 -5.84 -3.92 0.56
C VAL A 151 -5.95 -5.41 0.34
N PHE A 152 -4.84 -6.11 0.52
CA PHE A 152 -4.77 -7.57 0.50
C PHE A 152 -4.83 -8.06 1.93
N GLU A 153 -5.62 -9.10 2.20
CA GLU A 153 -5.63 -9.83 3.47
C GLU A 153 -5.35 -11.31 3.21
N PHE A 154 -4.47 -11.89 4.01
CA PHE A 154 -3.99 -13.26 3.82
C PHE A 154 -3.51 -13.86 5.14
N ASN A 155 -3.25 -15.17 5.15
CA ASN A 155 -2.75 -15.91 6.31
C ASN A 155 -1.47 -15.26 6.87
N ALA A 156 -1.44 -14.97 8.17
CA ALA A 156 -0.31 -14.31 8.82
C ALA A 156 1.01 -15.12 8.74
N ARG A 157 0.94 -16.43 8.44
CA ARG A 157 2.08 -17.34 8.36
C ARG A 157 2.67 -17.49 6.95
N VAL A 158 2.05 -16.90 5.93
CA VAL A 158 2.58 -16.94 4.56
C VAL A 158 3.19 -15.60 4.17
N ASN A 159 4.07 -15.63 3.16
CA ASN A 159 4.66 -14.42 2.61
C ASN A 159 3.99 -14.09 1.28
N MET A 160 3.39 -12.89 1.19
CA MET A 160 2.85 -12.34 -0.05
C MET A 160 3.86 -11.37 -0.67
N VAL A 161 4.19 -11.52 -1.94
CA VAL A 161 4.94 -10.53 -2.73
C VAL A 161 4.06 -9.30 -2.96
N LEU A 162 4.66 -8.12 -2.75
CA LEU A 162 4.12 -6.83 -3.20
C LEU A 162 5.31 -5.89 -3.33
N ARG A 163 5.67 -5.53 -4.56
CA ARG A 163 6.88 -4.77 -4.85
C ARG A 163 6.67 -3.88 -6.07
N TYR A 164 7.20 -2.68 -6.03
CA TYR A 164 7.31 -1.84 -7.22
C TYR A 164 8.61 -2.13 -7.99
N ASN A 165 8.50 -2.36 -9.29
CA ASN A 165 9.59 -2.49 -10.24
C ASN A 165 9.71 -1.19 -11.04
N ASP A 166 10.85 -0.51 -10.93
CA ASP A 166 11.06 0.78 -11.57
C ASP A 166 11.35 0.67 -13.07
N ASP A 167 11.94 -0.43 -13.55
CA ASP A 167 12.25 -0.63 -14.97
C ASP A 167 10.96 -0.81 -15.78
N SER A 168 10.02 -1.60 -15.25
CA SER A 168 8.72 -1.85 -15.89
C SER A 168 7.61 -0.91 -15.43
N LYS A 169 7.90 0.01 -14.50
CA LYS A 169 6.93 0.90 -13.85
C LYS A 169 5.67 0.15 -13.36
N THR A 170 5.88 -1.02 -12.75
CA THR A 170 4.79 -1.94 -12.38
C THR A 170 4.89 -2.29 -10.90
N ILE A 171 3.77 -2.20 -10.19
CA ILE A 171 3.60 -2.80 -8.86
C ILE A 171 3.18 -4.24 -9.06
N VAL A 172 4.04 -5.19 -8.73
CA VAL A 172 3.79 -6.63 -8.86
C VAL A 172 3.41 -7.21 -7.51
N PHE A 173 2.42 -8.10 -7.50
CA PHE A 173 1.99 -8.80 -6.30
C PHE A 173 1.52 -10.23 -6.60
N ASP A 174 1.59 -11.09 -5.59
CA ASP A 174 1.05 -12.44 -5.68
C ASP A 174 -0.47 -12.40 -5.85
N HIS A 175 -1.00 -13.26 -6.72
CA HIS A 175 -2.42 -13.57 -6.70
C HIS A 175 -2.73 -14.41 -5.45
N LEU A 176 -3.78 -14.01 -4.71
CA LEU A 176 -4.18 -14.67 -3.47
C LEU A 176 -5.40 -15.54 -3.70
N SER A 177 -5.29 -16.81 -3.33
CA SER A 177 -6.36 -17.79 -3.42
C SER A 177 -6.54 -18.52 -2.08
N PRO A 178 -7.76 -18.95 -1.74
CA PRO A 178 -7.96 -19.80 -0.57
C PRO A 178 -7.29 -21.17 -0.79
N SER A 179 -6.79 -21.76 0.29
CA SER A 179 -6.17 -23.10 0.24
C SER A 179 -7.11 -24.21 -0.23
N SER A 180 -8.42 -24.02 -0.10
CA SER A 180 -9.47 -24.87 -0.66
C SER A 180 -10.76 -24.06 -0.87
N PRO A 181 -11.65 -24.41 -1.83
CA PRO A 181 -12.85 -23.63 -2.14
C PRO A 181 -13.79 -23.37 -0.95
N GLU A 182 -13.87 -24.29 0.01
CA GLU A 182 -14.68 -24.15 1.23
C GLU A 182 -14.21 -23.03 2.17
N PHE A 183 -12.97 -22.57 2.03
CA PHE A 183 -12.42 -21.47 2.82
C PHE A 183 -12.57 -20.11 2.14
N ALA A 184 -13.32 -20.01 1.04
CA ALA A 184 -13.57 -18.74 0.38
C ALA A 184 -14.18 -17.71 1.35
N GLY A 185 -13.56 -16.53 1.44
CA GLY A 185 -13.91 -15.45 2.35
C GLY A 185 -13.23 -15.50 3.72
N ASP A 186 -12.61 -16.64 4.09
CA ASP A 186 -11.83 -16.75 5.31
C ASP A 186 -10.34 -16.53 5.03
N PHE A 187 -9.92 -15.27 5.10
CA PHE A 187 -8.58 -14.84 4.72
C PHE A 187 -7.44 -15.47 5.52
N GLN A 188 -7.72 -16.11 6.66
CA GLN A 188 -6.69 -16.87 7.39
C GLN A 188 -6.22 -18.11 6.60
N TYR A 189 -6.96 -18.53 5.57
CA TYR A 189 -6.61 -19.64 4.69
C TYR A 189 -6.19 -19.19 3.30
N TYR A 190 -6.02 -17.88 3.08
CA TYR A 190 -5.59 -17.32 1.80
C TYR A 190 -4.06 -17.24 1.74
N GLY A 191 -3.51 -17.53 0.57
CA GLY A 191 -2.08 -17.38 0.28
C GLY A 191 -1.79 -17.30 -1.21
N PRO A 192 -0.52 -17.07 -1.58
CA PRO A 192 -0.09 -17.04 -2.97
C PRO A 192 -0.38 -18.36 -3.69
N ASP A 193 -0.93 -18.31 -4.90
CA ASP A 193 -1.13 -19.49 -5.75
C ASP A 193 -0.01 -19.74 -6.77
N GLY A 194 1.02 -18.89 -6.75
CA GLY A 194 2.17 -18.98 -7.65
C GLY A 194 2.02 -18.17 -8.93
N SER A 195 0.87 -17.54 -9.17
CA SER A 195 0.68 -16.54 -10.22
C SER A 195 0.87 -15.11 -9.67
N PHE A 196 1.12 -14.17 -10.58
CA PHE A 196 1.35 -12.77 -10.24
C PHE A 196 0.41 -11.89 -11.03
N ASP A 197 -0.13 -10.90 -10.35
CA ASP A 197 -0.82 -9.79 -10.97
C ASP A 197 -0.02 -8.50 -10.74
N GLY A 198 -0.48 -7.40 -11.33
CA GLY A 198 0.11 -6.11 -11.02
C GLY A 198 -0.73 -4.90 -11.38
N PHE A 199 -0.20 -3.75 -11.00
CA PHE A 199 -0.65 -2.45 -11.48
C PHE A 199 0.48 -1.79 -12.25
N LYS A 200 0.27 -1.57 -13.54
CA LYS A 200 1.23 -0.88 -14.41
C LYS A 200 0.87 0.60 -14.48
N LEU A 201 1.87 1.47 -14.33
CA LEU A 201 1.67 2.90 -14.48
C LEU A 201 1.44 3.27 -15.95
N GLU A 202 0.29 3.84 -16.26
CA GLU A 202 -0.08 4.36 -17.58
C GLU A 202 -0.57 5.81 -17.42
N GLY A 203 0.27 6.76 -17.85
CA GLY A 203 0.02 8.18 -17.63
C GLY A 203 -0.02 8.54 -16.14
N SER A 204 -1.21 8.79 -15.61
CA SER A 204 -1.46 9.15 -14.20
C SER A 204 -2.25 8.09 -13.43
N GLU A 205 -2.45 6.92 -14.04
CA GLU A 205 -3.23 5.81 -13.47
C GLU A 205 -2.39 4.55 -13.32
N TRP A 206 -2.78 3.74 -12.36
CA TRP A 206 -2.24 2.41 -12.11
C TRP A 206 -3.24 1.40 -12.66
N VAL A 207 -2.98 0.88 -13.86
CA VAL A 207 -3.87 -0.02 -14.60
C VAL A 207 -3.62 -1.46 -14.18
N TYR A 208 -4.68 -2.17 -13.79
CA TYR A 208 -4.60 -3.57 -13.39
C TYR A 208 -4.24 -4.48 -14.57
N VAL A 209 -3.27 -5.37 -14.35
CA VAL A 209 -2.78 -6.35 -15.31
C VAL A 209 -2.76 -7.72 -14.63
N ARG A 210 -3.39 -8.71 -15.27
CA ARG A 210 -3.43 -10.10 -14.80
C ARG A 210 -2.26 -10.91 -15.36
N ASP A 211 -1.92 -11.99 -14.67
CA ASP A 211 -1.04 -13.05 -15.19
C ASP A 211 0.31 -12.51 -15.71
N LEU A 212 0.97 -11.68 -14.92
CA LEU A 212 2.29 -11.14 -15.24
C LEU A 212 3.32 -12.27 -15.38
N ASP A 213 3.96 -12.32 -16.55
CA ASP A 213 5.09 -13.23 -16.78
C ASP A 213 6.35 -12.71 -16.08
N MET A 214 6.57 -13.20 -14.85
CA MET A 214 7.72 -12.85 -14.03
C MET A 214 8.96 -13.71 -14.32
N ARG A 215 9.00 -14.49 -15.40
CA ARG A 215 10.16 -15.30 -15.78
C ARG A 215 11.28 -14.44 -16.35
N ASN A 216 12.51 -14.88 -16.14
CA ASN A 216 13.71 -14.22 -16.65
C ASN A 216 13.61 -14.03 -18.19
N PRO A 217 13.79 -12.80 -18.73
CA PRO A 217 13.65 -12.51 -20.16
C PRO A 217 14.60 -13.29 -21.09
N ARG A 218 15.62 -13.98 -20.53
CA ARG A 218 16.47 -14.93 -21.27
C ARG A 218 15.79 -16.26 -21.59
N ARG A 219 14.56 -16.50 -21.11
CA ARG A 219 13.80 -17.72 -21.34
C ARG A 219 12.80 -17.49 -22.48
N SER A 220 12.72 -18.41 -23.44
CA SER A 220 11.78 -18.30 -24.56
C SER A 220 10.34 -18.20 -24.04
N LYS A 221 9.56 -17.27 -24.61
CA LYS A 221 8.14 -17.14 -24.28
C LYS A 221 7.39 -18.39 -24.78
N PRO A 222 6.73 -19.18 -23.91
CA PRO A 222 5.83 -20.23 -24.37
C PRO A 222 4.61 -19.61 -25.04
N LYS A 223 3.99 -20.38 -25.93
CA LYS A 223 2.76 -19.97 -26.60
C LYS A 223 1.66 -19.76 -25.56
N PRO A 224 0.89 -18.66 -25.64
CA PRO A 224 -0.23 -18.43 -24.72
C PRO A 224 -1.23 -19.57 -24.85
N VAL A 225 -1.59 -20.16 -23.71
CA VAL A 225 -2.77 -21.03 -23.61
C VAL A 225 -3.96 -20.09 -23.50
N ASN A 226 -4.99 -20.29 -24.33
CA ASN A 226 -6.21 -19.49 -24.26
C ASN A 226 -6.73 -19.51 -22.82
N ALA A 227 -6.77 -18.35 -22.16
CA ALA A 227 -7.29 -18.24 -20.80
C ALA A 227 -8.82 -18.47 -20.84
N PRO A 228 -9.35 -19.53 -20.23
CA PRO A 228 -10.77 -19.57 -19.93
C PRO A 228 -11.00 -18.77 -18.63
N VAL A 229 -12.24 -18.30 -18.49
CA VAL A 229 -12.86 -17.69 -17.31
C VAL A 229 -12.83 -16.16 -17.28
N ASP A 230 -14.03 -15.61 -17.51
CA ASP A 230 -14.41 -14.23 -17.22
C ASP A 230 -14.46 -14.04 -15.69
N PHE A 231 -13.50 -13.30 -15.12
CA PHE A 231 -13.49 -13.00 -13.69
C PHE A 231 -14.51 -11.90 -13.39
N LYS A 232 -15.61 -12.25 -12.70
CA LYS A 232 -16.67 -11.28 -12.37
C LYS A 232 -16.17 -10.05 -11.59
N GLU A 233 -15.17 -10.21 -10.72
CA GLU A 233 -14.48 -9.13 -9.97
C GLU A 233 -13.06 -9.59 -9.58
N PRO A 234 -12.06 -8.68 -9.46
CA PRO A 234 -10.73 -9.03 -8.96
C PRO A 234 -10.74 -9.48 -7.50
N GLY A 235 -10.03 -10.57 -7.18
CA GLY A 235 -10.03 -11.20 -5.85
C GLY A 235 -9.50 -10.35 -4.70
N PHE A 236 -8.76 -9.27 -4.98
CA PHE A 236 -8.24 -8.34 -3.97
C PHE A 236 -9.20 -7.20 -3.61
N LEU A 237 -10.38 -7.12 -4.23
CA LEU A 237 -11.39 -6.16 -3.82
C LEU A 237 -11.92 -6.56 -2.44
N TYR A 238 -11.31 -5.99 -1.39
CA TYR A 238 -11.77 -6.14 -0.02
C TYR A 238 -13.28 -5.91 0.08
N LYS A 239 -13.99 -6.92 0.59
CA LYS A 239 -15.40 -6.84 0.97
C LYS A 239 -15.42 -6.60 2.48
N PRO A 240 -15.65 -5.36 2.97
CA PRO A 240 -15.87 -5.16 4.40
C PRO A 240 -17.01 -6.08 4.82
N ASN A 241 -16.81 -6.83 5.91
CA ASN A 241 -17.75 -7.82 6.44
C ASN A 241 -19.21 -7.44 6.17
N SER A 242 -19.86 -8.13 5.23
CA SER A 242 -21.29 -8.32 5.33
C SER A 242 -21.48 -9.19 6.57
N SER A 243 -21.98 -8.58 7.65
CA SER A 243 -22.34 -9.29 8.87
C SER A 243 -22.97 -10.64 8.54
N PRO A 244 -22.62 -11.74 9.21
CA PRO A 244 -23.34 -12.99 9.03
C PRO A 244 -24.82 -12.69 9.28
N GLN A 245 -25.65 -12.87 8.24
CA GLN A 245 -27.09 -12.88 8.42
C GLN A 245 -27.37 -14.00 9.43
N LYS A 246 -27.97 -13.62 10.56
CA LYS A 246 -28.48 -14.53 11.57
C LYS A 246 -29.54 -15.45 10.97
#